data_AF-A0A357AZ49-F1
#
_entry.id   AF-A0A357AZ49-F1
#
_cell.length_a   1.000
_cell.length_b   1.000
_cell.length_c   1.000
_cell.angle_alpha   90.00
_cell.angle_beta   90.00
_cell.angle_gamma   90.00
#
_symmetry.space_group_name_H-M   'P 1'
#
loop_
_entity.id
_entity.type
_entity.pdbx_description
1 polymer ?
#
loop_
_entity_poly.entity_id
_entity_poly.type
_entity_poly.pdbx_seq_one_letter_code
_entity_poly.pdbx_strand_id
1 'polypeptide(L)'
;MKMKKLLSIFLAACLLTPATGAFADVETEARAVIGADLTEQNIADVYAAFGISRGSVAELEVTNADEREYLTGYVDDSLIGTRAISCVYIELMPDGSGLDVTT
;
A
#
# COMPACT_ATOMS: atom_id res chain seq x y z
N MET A 1 -9.42 28.67 45.86
CA MET A 1 -8.72 27.36 45.83
C MET A 1 -9.62 26.19 45.39
N LYS A 2 -10.94 26.20 45.64
CA LYS A 2 -11.86 25.11 45.23
C LYS A 2 -12.08 24.98 43.71
N MET A 3 -12.24 26.09 42.97
CA MET A 3 -12.47 26.05 41.50
C MET A 3 -11.25 25.52 40.73
N LYS A 4 -10.02 25.85 41.13
CA LYS A 4 -8.79 25.35 40.50
C LYS A 4 -8.61 23.83 40.73
N LYS A 5 -9.04 23.34 41.89
CA LYS A 5 -9.04 21.90 42.22
C LYS A 5 -10.11 21.15 41.44
N LEU A 6 -11.31 21.72 41.30
CA LEU A 6 -12.38 21.15 40.46
C LEU A 6 -11.99 21.09 38.98
N LEU A 7 -11.37 22.14 38.44
CA LEU A 7 -10.87 22.16 37.07
C LEU A 7 -9.76 21.13 36.84
N SER A 8 -8.85 20.97 37.82
CA SER A 8 -7.78 19.96 37.75
C SER A 8 -8.31 18.54 37.84
N ILE A 9 -9.36 18.29 38.63
CA ILE A 9 -10.02 16.98 38.73
C ILE A 9 -10.77 16.66 37.44
N PHE A 10 -11.43 17.65 36.83
CA PHE A 10 -12.13 17.49 35.56
C PHE A 10 -11.15 17.15 34.42
N LEU A 11 -10.02 17.87 34.34
CA LEU A 11 -8.99 17.60 33.35
C LEU A 11 -8.34 16.21 33.53
N ALA A 12 -8.11 15.79 34.78
CA ALA A 12 -7.62 14.45 35.08
C ALA A 12 -8.64 13.36 34.70
N ALA A 13 -9.94 13.60 34.89
CA ALA A 13 -11.00 12.68 34.47
C ALA A 13 -11.08 12.55 32.93
N CYS A 14 -10.88 13.63 32.17
CA CYS A 14 -10.81 13.59 30.70
C CYS A 14 -9.57 12.86 30.17
N LEU A 15 -8.46 12.81 30.92
CA LEU A 15 -7.25 12.07 30.54
C LEU A 15 -7.31 10.58 30.91
N LEU A 16 -8.21 10.19 31.83
CA LEU A 16 -8.43 8.82 32.26
C LEU A 16 -9.48 8.08 31.44
N THR A 17 -10.20 8.76 30.55
CA THR A 17 -11.02 8.05 29.55
C THR A 17 -10.07 7.39 28.57
N PRO A 18 -10.09 6.05 28.41
CA PRO A 18 -9.23 5.37 27.46
C PRO A 18 -9.43 6.02 26.09
N ALA A 19 -8.33 6.47 25.49
CA ALA A 19 -8.34 6.94 24.11
C ALA A 19 -9.07 5.86 23.30
N THR A 20 -10.15 6.27 22.63
CA THR A 20 -10.91 5.44 21.71
C THR A 20 -9.93 4.63 20.89
N GLY A 21 -10.11 3.29 20.86
CA GLY A 21 -9.21 2.40 20.15
C GLY A 21 -8.94 2.96 18.76
N ALA A 22 -7.67 3.15 18.42
CA ALA A 22 -7.28 3.38 17.05
C ALA A 22 -7.56 2.08 16.32
N PHE A 23 -8.75 1.98 15.73
CA PHE A 23 -9.00 0.96 14.73
C PHE A 23 -8.10 1.35 13.56
N ALA A 24 -7.02 0.58 13.37
CA ALA A 24 -6.42 0.47 12.06
C ALA A 24 -7.48 -0.23 11.22
N ASP A 25 -8.41 0.55 10.69
CA ASP A 25 -9.38 0.05 9.73
C ASP A 25 -8.55 -0.33 8.51
N VAL A 26 -8.37 -1.63 8.33
CA VAL A 26 -7.77 -2.19 7.13
C VAL A 26 -8.86 -2.05 6.07
N GLU A 27 -9.08 -0.81 5.60
CA GLU A 27 -9.76 -0.60 4.33
C GLU A 27 -8.97 -1.42 3.33
N THR A 28 -9.54 -2.55 2.92
CA THR A 28 -9.05 -3.49 1.88
C THR A 28 -7.77 -2.97 1.23
N GLU A 29 -6.60 -3.33 1.79
CA GLU A 29 -5.30 -2.80 1.35
C GLU A 29 -4.93 -3.43 0.02
N ALA A 30 -5.67 -3.06 -1.02
CA ALA A 30 -5.41 -3.41 -2.38
C ALA A 30 -4.66 -2.25 -3.05
N ARG A 31 -3.60 -2.56 -3.78
CA ARG A 31 -2.76 -1.59 -4.48
C ARG A 31 -2.35 -2.13 -5.84
N ALA A 32 -2.34 -1.26 -6.83
CA ALA A 32 -1.80 -1.55 -8.15
C ALA A 32 -0.52 -0.73 -8.37
N VAL A 33 0.52 -1.37 -8.86
CA VAL A 33 1.75 -0.74 -9.34
C VAL A 33 1.79 -0.90 -10.85
N ILE A 34 1.93 0.21 -11.56
CA ILE A 34 1.93 0.29 -13.02
C ILE A 34 3.29 0.83 -13.49
N GLY A 35 3.89 0.18 -14.47
CA GLY A 35 5.13 0.64 -15.08
C GLY A 35 4.93 1.93 -15.91
N ALA A 36 5.82 2.90 -15.76
CA ALA A 36 5.73 4.20 -16.42
C ALA A 36 5.80 4.15 -17.96
N ASP A 37 6.35 3.07 -18.54
CA ASP A 37 6.54 2.94 -20.00
C ASP A 37 5.40 2.20 -20.71
N LEU A 38 4.24 2.07 -20.04
CA LEU A 38 3.03 1.47 -20.59
C LEU A 38 2.19 2.51 -21.36
N THR A 39 1.56 2.06 -22.44
CA THR A 39 0.56 2.86 -23.15
C THR A 39 -0.79 2.76 -22.43
N GLU A 40 -1.69 3.73 -22.64
CA GLU A 40 -3.05 3.66 -22.09
C GLU A 40 -3.80 2.38 -22.45
N GLN A 41 -3.56 1.84 -23.67
CA GLN A 41 -4.13 0.56 -24.06
C GLN A 41 -3.58 -0.59 -23.22
N ASN A 42 -2.26 -0.63 -23.00
CA ASN A 42 -1.65 -1.67 -22.17
C ASN A 42 -2.11 -1.56 -20.71
N ILE A 43 -2.28 -0.35 -20.20
CA ILE A 43 -2.81 -0.11 -18.85
C ILE A 43 -4.22 -0.70 -18.74
N ALA A 44 -5.09 -0.46 -19.74
CA ALA A 44 -6.42 -1.03 -19.76
C ALA A 44 -6.40 -2.57 -19.77
N ASP A 45 -5.50 -3.17 -20.56
CA ASP A 45 -5.34 -4.63 -20.63
C ASP A 45 -4.83 -5.22 -19.30
N VAL A 46 -3.91 -4.52 -18.61
CA VAL A 46 -3.41 -4.90 -17.28
C VAL A 46 -4.52 -4.86 -16.23
N TYR A 47 -5.30 -3.79 -16.19
CA TYR A 47 -6.44 -3.69 -15.25
C TYR A 47 -7.51 -4.75 -15.53
N ALA A 48 -7.77 -5.05 -16.80
CA ALA A 48 -8.64 -6.16 -17.18
C ALA A 48 -8.09 -7.52 -16.72
N ALA A 49 -6.76 -7.74 -16.82
CA ALA A 49 -6.12 -8.94 -16.33
C ALA A 49 -6.16 -9.07 -14.80
N PHE A 50 -6.08 -7.95 -14.07
CA PHE A 50 -6.29 -7.91 -12.62
C PHE A 50 -7.76 -8.10 -12.21
N GLY A 51 -8.70 -7.94 -13.14
CA GLY A 51 -10.13 -8.07 -12.86
C GLY A 51 -10.71 -6.90 -12.07
N ILE A 52 -10.05 -5.74 -12.08
CA ILE A 52 -10.47 -4.54 -11.33
C ILE A 52 -10.54 -3.32 -12.26
N SER A 53 -11.31 -2.31 -11.85
CA SER A 53 -11.42 -1.05 -12.59
C SER A 53 -10.29 -0.09 -12.18
N ARG A 54 -9.75 0.68 -13.12
CA ARG A 54 -8.78 1.74 -12.79
C ARG A 54 -9.41 2.75 -11.81
N GLY A 55 -8.65 3.14 -10.79
CA GLY A 55 -9.11 4.02 -9.71
C GLY A 55 -9.93 3.34 -8.62
N SER A 56 -10.15 2.02 -8.69
CA SER A 56 -10.75 1.25 -7.59
C SER A 56 -9.81 1.03 -6.41
N VAL A 57 -8.50 1.13 -6.66
CA VAL A 57 -7.42 0.91 -5.69
C VAL A 57 -6.37 2.01 -5.82
N ALA A 58 -5.51 2.14 -4.82
CA ALA A 58 -4.38 3.07 -4.92
C ALA A 58 -3.42 2.62 -6.03
N GLU A 59 -3.19 3.51 -7.00
CA GLU A 59 -2.25 3.31 -8.12
C GLU A 59 -0.92 3.97 -7.77
N LEU A 60 0.17 3.23 -7.96
CA LEU A 60 1.55 3.71 -7.88
C LEU A 60 2.19 3.53 -9.25
N GLU A 61 3.03 4.48 -9.63
CA GLU A 61 3.83 4.39 -10.85
C GLU A 61 5.26 3.99 -10.49
N VAL A 62 5.86 3.09 -11.28
CA VAL A 62 7.28 2.73 -11.17
C VAL A 62 8.02 3.11 -12.45
N THR A 63 9.14 3.81 -12.31
CA THR A 63 10.00 4.21 -13.43
C THR A 63 11.24 3.31 -13.51
N ASN A 64 11.92 3.31 -14.67
CA ASN A 64 13.19 2.58 -14.79
C ASN A 64 14.28 3.18 -13.89
N ALA A 65 14.19 4.46 -13.53
CA ALA A 65 15.11 5.08 -12.59
C ALA A 65 14.95 4.46 -11.19
N ASP A 66 13.70 4.26 -10.74
CA ASP A 66 13.42 3.58 -9.47
C ASP A 66 13.96 2.15 -9.50
N GLU A 67 13.70 1.40 -10.57
CA GLU A 67 14.23 0.03 -10.72
C GLU A 67 15.76 0.00 -10.62
N ARG A 68 16.46 0.93 -11.27
CA ARG A 68 17.93 1.00 -11.17
C ARG A 68 18.39 1.40 -9.78
N GLU A 69 17.73 2.36 -9.14
CA GLU A 69 18.07 2.76 -7.77
C GLU A 69 17.96 1.59 -6.79
N TYR A 70 16.88 0.80 -6.87
CA TYR A 70 16.60 -0.24 -5.90
C TYR A 70 17.18 -1.61 -6.23
N LEU A 71 17.42 -1.93 -7.51
CA LEU A 71 17.89 -3.26 -7.92
C LEU A 71 19.40 -3.32 -8.18
N THR A 72 20.08 -2.18 -8.36
CA THR A 72 21.53 -2.16 -8.55
C THR A 72 22.23 -2.76 -7.33
N GLY A 73 23.09 -3.76 -7.57
CA GLY A 73 23.82 -4.49 -6.53
C GLY A 73 23.09 -5.72 -5.97
N TYR A 74 21.82 -5.92 -6.31
CA TYR A 74 21.06 -7.15 -5.98
C TYR A 74 20.90 -8.08 -7.18
N VAL A 75 20.82 -7.52 -8.38
CA VAL A 75 20.77 -8.26 -9.65
C VAL A 75 21.82 -7.72 -10.60
N ASP A 76 22.28 -8.55 -11.55
CA ASP A 76 23.20 -8.10 -12.59
C ASP A 76 22.55 -6.99 -13.43
N ASP A 77 23.29 -5.91 -13.70
CA ASP A 77 22.82 -4.76 -14.50
C ASP A 77 22.24 -5.16 -15.86
N SER A 78 22.72 -6.26 -16.45
CA SER A 78 22.23 -6.80 -17.72
C SER A 78 20.80 -7.34 -17.66
N LEU A 79 20.31 -7.67 -16.46
CA LEU A 79 18.96 -8.13 -16.19
C LEU A 79 18.01 -6.96 -15.87
N ILE A 80 18.55 -5.80 -15.49
CA ILE A 80 17.74 -4.60 -15.28
C ILE A 80 17.40 -4.03 -16.65
N GLY A 81 16.11 -4.07 -16.99
CA GLY A 81 15.59 -3.58 -18.25
C GLY A 81 15.87 -2.10 -18.50
N THR A 82 15.53 -1.64 -19.70
CA THR A 82 15.57 -0.22 -20.08
C THR A 82 14.20 0.44 -20.09
N ARG A 83 13.13 -0.33 -19.88
CA ARG A 83 11.75 0.12 -19.86
C ARG A 83 11.02 -0.48 -18.66
N ALA A 84 10.34 0.33 -17.88
CA ALA A 84 9.50 -0.08 -16.77
C ALA A 84 8.10 -0.43 -17.29
N ILE A 85 7.90 -1.71 -17.64
CA ILE A 85 6.61 -2.25 -18.13
C ILE A 85 5.97 -3.26 -17.17
N SER A 86 6.65 -3.57 -16.08
CA SER A 86 6.18 -4.52 -15.07
C SER A 86 5.00 -3.94 -14.30
N CYS A 87 3.99 -4.76 -14.03
CA CYS A 87 2.82 -4.38 -13.25
C CYS A 87 2.57 -5.39 -12.14
N VAL A 88 2.12 -4.92 -10.98
CA VAL A 88 1.81 -5.78 -9.83
C VAL A 88 0.49 -5.33 -9.22
N TYR A 89 -0.38 -6.28 -8.92
CA TYR A 89 -1.55 -6.08 -8.09
C TYR A 89 -1.39 -6.89 -6.80
N ILE A 90 -1.58 -6.24 -5.66
CA ILE A 90 -1.49 -6.86 -4.34
C ILE A 90 -2.79 -6.56 -3.61
N GLU A 91 -3.38 -7.59 -3.02
CA GLU A 91 -4.56 -7.51 -2.18
C GLU A 91 -4.29 -8.31 -0.90
N LEU A 92 -4.59 -7.70 0.26
CA LEU A 92 -4.50 -8.42 1.52
C LEU A 92 -5.63 -9.44 1.61
N MET A 93 -5.26 -10.72 1.70
CA MET A 93 -6.21 -11.80 1.86
C MET A 93 -6.26 -12.31 3.33
N PRO A 94 -7.33 -13.03 3.73
CA PRO A 94 -7.43 -13.59 5.08
C PRO A 94 -6.28 -14.56 5.42
N ASP A 95 -5.94 -14.66 6.71
CA ASP A 95 -4.92 -15.60 7.18
C ASP A 95 -5.18 -17.03 6.69
N GLY A 96 -4.12 -17.68 6.19
CA GLY A 96 -4.18 -19.05 5.66
C GLY A 96 -4.71 -19.17 4.23
N SER A 97 -4.97 -18.04 3.55
CA SER A 97 -5.26 -18.01 2.12
C SER A 97 -4.00 -17.69 1.29
N GLY A 98 -4.03 -18.03 0.00
CA GLY A 98 -2.90 -17.85 -0.92
C GLY A 98 -2.54 -19.14 -1.66
N LEU A 99 -1.37 -19.16 -2.29
CA LEU A 99 -0.84 -20.31 -2.99
C LEU A 99 0.09 -21.11 -2.06
N ASP A 100 -0.27 -22.37 -1.80
CA ASP A 100 0.62 -23.32 -1.14
C ASP A 100 1.48 -24.03 -2.20
N VAL A 101 2.78 -23.74 -2.22
CA VAL A 101 3.72 -24.27 -3.21
C VAL A 101 4.53 -25.40 -2.57
N THR A 102 4.27 -26.63 -3.00
CA THR A 102 5.06 -27.81 -2.62
C THR A 102 6.12 -28.10 -3.68
N THR A 103 7.32 -28.46 -3.24
CA THR A 103 8.51 -28.67 -4.09
C THR A 103 8.73 -30.14 -4.42
#